data_AF-A0A6L7NJ76-F1
#
_entry.id   AF-A0A6L7NJ76-F1
#
_cell.length_a   1.000
_cell.length_b   1.000
_cell.length_c   1.000
_cell.angle_alpha   90.00
_cell.angle_beta   90.00
_cell.angle_gamma   90.00
#
_symmetry.space_group_name_H-M   'P 1'
#
loop_
_entity.id
_entity.type
_entity.pdbx_description
1 polymer ?
#
loop_
_entity_poly.entity_id
_entity_poly.type
_entity_poly.pdbx_seq_one_letter_code
_entity_poly.pdbx_strand_id
1 'polypeptide(L)'
;ARYLGLDRPTDVLAFGADIPGLRAPSGVAELGALIIAVPVAARGARARAVPLADELCLLAVHGALHLLGFDHETPAEDAAMRRMERRALVRLGRPGAARQLL
;
A
#
# COMPACT_ATOMS: atom_id res chain seq x y z
N ALA A 1 -15.31 -9.20 -3.87
CA ALA A 1 -15.63 -10.59 -3.50
C ALA A 1 -14.50 -11.59 -3.81
N ARG A 2 -14.08 -11.77 -5.07
CA ARG A 2 -13.28 -12.94 -5.51
C ARG A 2 -11.94 -13.19 -4.80
N TYR A 3 -11.18 -12.17 -4.42
CA TYR A 3 -9.82 -12.33 -3.88
C TYR A 3 -9.71 -12.18 -2.36
N LEU A 4 -10.47 -11.27 -1.76
CA LEU A 4 -10.50 -11.06 -0.31
C LEU A 4 -11.63 -11.85 0.39
N GLY A 5 -12.51 -12.53 -0.36
CA GLY A 5 -13.75 -13.10 0.19
C GLY A 5 -14.77 -12.05 0.68
N LEU A 6 -14.47 -10.76 0.51
CA LEU A 6 -15.28 -9.65 1.00
C LEU A 6 -16.02 -8.97 -0.16
N ASP A 7 -17.33 -8.79 -0.01
CA ASP A 7 -18.15 -8.02 -0.95
C ASP A 7 -18.25 -6.54 -0.53
N ARG A 8 -17.08 -5.93 -0.34
CA ARG A 8 -16.95 -4.49 -0.11
C ARG A 8 -15.76 -3.95 -0.91
N PRO A 9 -15.83 -2.70 -1.39
CA PRO A 9 -14.68 -2.07 -2.02
C PRO A 9 -13.54 -1.90 -1.01
N THR A 10 -12.32 -2.13 -1.48
CA THR A 10 -11.07 -1.81 -0.77
C THR A 10 -10.30 -0.78 -1.58
N ASP A 11 -9.42 -0.04 -0.93
CA ASP A 11 -8.59 0.99 -1.53
C ASP A 11 -7.37 0.43 -2.27
N VAL A 12 -6.73 -0.61 -1.72
CA VAL A 12 -5.59 -1.29 -2.34
C VAL A 12 -5.68 -2.82 -2.21
N LEU A 13 -5.14 -3.52 -3.21
CA LEU A 13 -4.83 -4.95 -3.19
C LEU A 13 -3.37 -5.15 -3.58
N ALA A 14 -2.68 -6.01 -2.85
CA ALA A 14 -1.32 -6.44 -3.13
C ALA A 14 -1.30 -7.95 -3.41
N PHE A 15 -0.67 -8.34 -4.51
CA PHE A 15 -0.54 -9.74 -4.92
C PHE A 15 0.94 -10.06 -5.13
N GLY A 16 1.42 -11.16 -4.56
CA GLY A 16 2.82 -11.59 -4.65
C GLY A 16 3.27 -11.97 -6.07
N ALA A 17 4.57 -12.26 -6.21
CA ALA A 17 5.20 -12.60 -7.48
C ALA A 17 4.83 -13.98 -8.05
N ASP A 18 4.13 -14.80 -7.27
CA ASP A 18 3.60 -16.10 -7.65
C ASP A 18 2.38 -16.02 -8.60
N ILE A 19 1.98 -14.80 -9.00
CA ILE A 19 0.96 -14.60 -10.04
C ILE A 19 1.43 -15.18 -11.38
N PRO A 20 0.68 -16.14 -11.98
CA PRO A 20 0.98 -16.64 -13.31
C PRO A 20 0.92 -15.52 -14.37
N GLY A 21 2.00 -15.35 -15.14
CA GLY A 21 2.05 -14.44 -16.30
C GLY A 21 2.84 -13.14 -16.09
N LEU A 22 3.27 -12.86 -14.86
CA LEU A 22 4.27 -11.82 -14.57
C LEU A 22 5.67 -12.48 -14.63
N ARG A 23 6.52 -12.03 -15.56
CA ARG A 23 7.93 -12.46 -15.63
C ARG A 23 8.81 -11.25 -15.92
N ALA A 24 9.52 -10.77 -14.90
CA ALA A 24 10.57 -9.79 -15.07
C ALA A 24 11.73 -10.31 -15.98
N PRO A 25 12.47 -9.41 -16.65
CA PRO A 25 13.72 -9.77 -17.31
C PRO A 25 14.67 -10.52 -16.38
N SER A 26 15.42 -11.49 -16.91
CA SER A 26 16.29 -12.36 -16.13
C SER A 26 17.22 -11.55 -15.21
N GLY A 27 17.19 -11.84 -13.90
CA GLY A 27 18.06 -11.22 -12.90
C GLY A 27 17.37 -10.18 -12.00
N VAL A 28 16.10 -9.84 -12.25
CA VAL A 28 15.30 -8.98 -11.36
C VAL A 28 14.21 -9.82 -10.70
N ALA A 29 14.16 -9.82 -9.37
CA ALA A 29 13.06 -10.42 -8.63
C ALA A 29 11.82 -9.54 -8.78
N GLU A 30 10.76 -10.10 -9.35
CA GLU A 30 9.45 -9.47 -9.35
C GLU A 30 8.86 -9.53 -7.94
N LEU A 31 8.33 -8.43 -7.41
CA LEU A 31 7.67 -8.40 -6.10
C LEU A 31 6.20 -8.80 -6.19
N GLY A 32 5.58 -8.58 -7.36
CA GLY A 32 4.16 -8.81 -7.61
C GLY A 32 3.44 -7.59 -8.17
N ALA A 33 2.14 -7.50 -7.93
CA ALA A 33 1.26 -6.46 -8.46
C ALA A 33 0.53 -5.69 -7.36
N LEU A 34 0.42 -4.37 -7.55
CA LEU A 34 -0.40 -3.47 -6.72
C LEU A 34 -1.54 -2.90 -7.54
N ILE A 35 -2.77 -3.06 -7.06
CA ILE A 35 -3.97 -2.53 -7.70
C ILE A 35 -4.63 -1.55 -6.74
N ILE A 36 -4.72 -0.28 -7.14
CA ILE A 36 -5.30 0.79 -6.33
C ILE A 36 -6.60 1.27 -6.99
N ALA A 37 -7.70 1.23 -6.23
CA ALA A 37 -8.98 1.73 -6.67
C ALA A 37 -9.07 3.25 -6.45
N VAL A 38 -8.63 4.04 -7.43
CA VAL A 38 -8.56 5.51 -7.34
C VAL A 38 -9.85 6.18 -6.84
N PRO A 39 -11.07 5.78 -7.26
CA PRO A 39 -12.30 6.37 -6.71
C PRO A 39 -12.52 6.10 -5.22
N VAL A 40 -12.05 4.96 -4.71
CA VAL A 40 -12.10 4.59 -3.29
C VAL A 40 -11.07 5.42 -2.52
N ALA A 41 -9.83 5.48 -3.01
CA ALA A 41 -8.77 6.33 -2.45
C ALA A 41 -9.20 7.80 -2.38
N ALA A 42 -9.84 8.34 -3.43
CA ALA A 42 -10.36 9.71 -3.43
C ALA A 42 -11.43 9.97 -2.37
N ARG A 43 -12.26 8.98 -2.02
CA ARG A 43 -13.19 9.11 -0.88
C ARG A 43 -12.44 9.10 0.45
N GLY A 44 -11.45 8.22 0.62
CA GLY A 44 -10.58 8.20 1.81
C GLY A 44 -9.83 9.51 2.02
N ALA A 45 -9.21 10.03 0.95
CA ALA A 45 -8.50 11.30 0.97
C ALA A 45 -9.39 12.47 1.43
N ARG A 46 -10.62 12.54 0.90
CA ARG A 46 -11.60 13.56 1.31
C ARG A 46 -12.01 13.41 2.77
N ALA A 47 -12.28 12.18 3.22
CA ALA A 47 -12.67 11.90 4.61
C ALA A 47 -11.57 12.27 5.61
N ARG A 48 -10.30 12.09 5.21
CA ARG A 48 -9.12 12.47 6.00
C ARG A 48 -8.65 13.91 5.80
N ALA A 49 -9.31 14.68 4.92
CA ALA A 49 -8.91 16.04 4.54
C ALA A 49 -7.45 16.14 4.05
N VAL A 50 -6.99 15.16 3.25
CA VAL A 50 -5.65 15.12 2.68
C VAL A 50 -5.69 15.18 1.14
N PRO A 51 -4.61 15.62 0.47
CA PRO A 51 -4.52 15.55 -0.98
C PRO A 51 -4.62 14.11 -1.48
N LEU A 52 -5.33 13.88 -2.59
CA LEU A 52 -5.40 12.56 -3.22
C LEU A 52 -4.00 11.98 -3.55
N ALA A 53 -3.06 12.84 -3.93
CA ALA A 53 -1.69 12.39 -4.22
C ALA A 53 -1.01 11.80 -2.97
N ASP A 54 -1.26 12.34 -1.78
CA ASP A 54 -0.68 11.85 -0.53
C ASP A 54 -1.31 10.52 -0.13
N GLU A 55 -2.62 10.38 -0.32
CA GLU A 55 -3.35 9.13 -0.15
C GLU A 55 -2.84 8.02 -1.08
N LEU A 56 -2.67 8.32 -2.37
CA LEU A 56 -2.16 7.35 -3.34
C LEU A 56 -0.71 6.95 -3.03
N CYS A 57 0.13 7.89 -2.58
CA CYS A 57 1.48 7.58 -2.13
C CYS A 57 1.48 6.67 -0.89
N LEU A 58 0.60 6.93 0.09
CA LEU A 58 0.45 6.07 1.25
C LEU A 58 0.04 4.65 0.84
N LEU A 59 -1.00 4.49 0.02
CA LEU A 59 -1.48 3.18 -0.44
C LEU A 59 -0.43 2.42 -1.25
N ALA A 60 0.34 3.11 -2.10
CA ALA A 60 1.41 2.50 -2.87
C ALA A 60 2.56 2.01 -1.96
N VAL A 61 2.97 2.82 -0.99
CA VAL A 61 3.99 2.43 0.00
C VAL A 61 3.51 1.27 0.85
N HIS A 62 2.27 1.34 1.35
CA HIS A 62 1.64 0.31 2.17
C HIS A 62 1.59 -1.03 1.42
N GLY A 63 1.05 -1.03 0.19
CA GLY A 63 1.01 -2.23 -0.65
C GLY A 63 2.40 -2.77 -0.96
N ALA A 64 3.37 -1.91 -1.27
CA ALA A 64 4.75 -2.34 -1.53
C ALA A 64 5.39 -2.99 -0.30
N LEU A 65 5.09 -2.51 0.91
CA LEU A 65 5.58 -3.12 2.14
C LEU A 65 4.99 -4.52 2.36
N HIS A 66 3.70 -4.73 2.05
CA HIS A 66 3.13 -6.07 2.04
C HIS A 66 3.83 -7.00 1.05
N LEU A 67 4.14 -6.52 -0.16
CA LEU A 67 4.92 -7.30 -1.14
C LEU A 67 6.35 -7.62 -0.67
N LEU A 68 6.90 -6.81 0.26
CA LEU A 68 8.20 -7.03 0.89
C LEU A 68 8.12 -7.89 2.15
N GLY A 69 6.93 -8.43 2.49
CA GLY A 69 6.71 -9.30 3.64
C GLY A 69 6.49 -8.59 4.97
N PHE A 70 6.20 -7.28 4.95
CA PHE A 70 5.67 -6.61 6.14
C PHE A 70 4.18 -6.93 6.29
N ASP A 71 3.74 -7.03 7.53
CA ASP A 71 2.33 -7.18 7.87
C ASP A 71 1.97 -6.26 9.04
N HIS A 72 0.69 -6.25 9.41
CA HIS A 72 0.16 -5.44 10.51
C HIS A 72 -0.92 -6.20 11.32
N GLU A 73 -0.86 -7.54 11.37
CA GLU A 73 -1.83 -8.36 12.12
C GLU A 73 -1.65 -8.24 13.64
N THR A 74 -0.40 -8.08 14.11
CA THR A 74 -0.09 -7.84 15.52
C THR A 74 0.30 -6.38 15.80
N PRO A 75 0.15 -5.89 17.04
CA PRO A 75 0.58 -4.53 17.41
C PRO A 75 2.07 -4.25 17.16
N ALA A 76 2.93 -5.28 17.29
CA ALA A 76 4.36 -5.15 17.05
C ALA A 76 4.68 -5.01 15.55
N GLU A 77 3.99 -5.78 14.71
CA GLU A 77 4.11 -5.72 13.26
C GLU A 77 3.56 -4.39 12.73
N ASP A 78 2.38 -3.97 13.18
CA ASP A 78 1.77 -2.68 12.82
C ASP A 78 2.72 -1.51 13.17
N ALA A 79 3.30 -1.50 14.38
CA ALA A 79 4.26 -0.48 14.77
C ALA A 79 5.53 -0.49 13.89
N ALA A 80 5.99 -1.67 13.48
CA ALA A 80 7.14 -1.82 12.60
C ALA A 80 6.85 -1.34 11.17
N MET A 81 5.70 -1.72 10.62
CA MET A 81 5.22 -1.33 9.30
C MET A 81 5.00 0.18 9.24
N ARG A 82 4.27 0.78 10.20
CA ARG A 82 4.06 2.24 10.27
C ARG A 82 5.35 3.04 10.34
N ARG A 83 6.37 2.52 11.05
CA ARG A 83 7.69 3.16 11.08
C ARG A 83 8.33 3.18 9.69
N MET A 84 8.19 2.09 8.94
CA MET A 84 8.73 1.99 7.59
C MET A 84 7.95 2.88 6.60
N GLU A 85 6.63 2.90 6.68
CA GLU A 85 5.77 3.76 5.87
C GLU A 85 6.16 5.24 6.04
N ARG A 86 6.25 5.72 7.28
CA ARG A 86 6.68 7.10 7.58
C ARG A 86 8.05 7.40 6.98
N ARG A 87 9.02 6.49 7.13
CA ARG A 87 10.37 6.66 6.59
C ARG A 87 10.36 6.75 5.06
N ALA A 88 9.57 5.92 4.38
CA ALA A 88 9.44 5.94 2.93
C ALA A 88 8.77 7.23 2.44
N LEU A 89 7.66 7.64 3.07
CA LEU A 89 6.91 8.84 2.68
C LEU A 89 7.72 10.13 2.86
N VAL A 90 8.51 10.24 3.94
CA VAL A 90 9.44 11.36 4.12
C VAL A 90 10.48 11.39 3.00
N ARG A 91 11.05 10.24 2.63
CA ARG A 91 12.03 10.14 1.53
C ARG A 91 11.44 10.48 0.17
N LEU A 92 10.15 10.22 -0.03
CA LEU A 92 9.42 10.57 -1.25
C LEU A 92 8.96 12.04 -1.28
N GLY A 93 9.32 12.85 -0.27
CA GLY A 93 8.87 14.25 -0.20
C GLY A 93 7.38 14.40 0.11
N ARG A 94 6.78 13.39 0.75
CA ARG A 94 5.35 13.33 1.13
C ARG A 94 5.16 13.36 2.65
N PRO A 95 5.67 14.37 3.38
CA PRO A 95 5.52 14.43 4.83
C PRO A 95 4.06 14.62 5.29
N GLY A 96 3.17 15.12 4.42
CA GLY A 96 1.72 15.20 4.68
C GLY A 96 1.08 13.81 4.80
N ALA A 97 1.44 12.89 3.90
CA ALA A 97 1.05 11.49 3.97
C ALA A 97 1.53 10.81 5.26
N ALA A 98 2.76 11.09 5.70
CA ALA A 98 3.33 10.49 6.91
C ALA A 98 2.59 10.90 8.21
N ARG A 99 1.92 12.05 8.23
CA ARG A 99 1.13 12.52 9.39
C ARG A 99 -0.16 11.72 9.58
N GLN A 100 -0.63 11.01 8.55
CA GLN A 100 -1.82 10.14 8.64
C GLN A 100 -1.57 8.87 9.48
N LEU A 101 -0.31 8.61 9.84
CA LEU A 101 0.14 7.43 10.55
C LEU A 101 0.46 7.71 12.03
N LEU A 102 0.02 8.88 12.53
CA LEU A 102 0.05 9.29 13.93
C LEU A 102 -1.33 9.06 14.56
#